data_AF-A0A957R6X5-F1
#
_entry.id   AF-A0A957R6X5-F1
#
_cell.length_a   1.000
_cell.length_b   1.000
_cell.length_c   1.000
_cell.angle_alpha   90.00
_cell.angle_beta   90.00
_cell.angle_gamma   90.00
#
_symmetry.space_group_name_H-M   'P 1'
#
loop_
_entity.id
_entity.type
_entity.pdbx_description
1 polymer ?
#
loop_
_entity_poly.entity_id
_entity_poly.type
_entity_poly.pdbx_seq_one_letter_code
_entity_poly.pdbx_strand_id
1 'polypeptide(L)'
;MLSVQRKPLLLLGLIIVWVMVVIQGSVARGAANQQDITVNYDIYEQDVVLIEFADSEMVRLRDGRPQNLNQSRAALGTDELEQLAAGGEWQRPYTLSEAKLEAMRINGEARTGRQLPRLNNRLRLQLPAGMDAQEAVVLLGSLPIVQKVHLIPKPVATPLTLDYSVAGNDTGNPVVDPYQGYLDAAPKGLDARYAWQIPGGDGFGVSVCDVEYDYNADHADINNVTFVGDPKDPPFDDNHGTAVLGMIGGADNGYGVRGIAYGA
;
A
#
# COMPACT_ATOMS: atom_id res chain seq x y z
N MET A 1 64.93 -34.62 -81.56
CA MET A 1 64.95 -33.14 -81.70
C MET A 1 63.56 -32.73 -82.19
N LEU A 2 62.66 -32.37 -81.27
CA LEU A 2 61.33 -31.82 -81.58
C LEU A 2 60.92 -30.97 -80.37
N SER A 3 60.77 -29.68 -80.65
CA SER A 3 60.54 -28.60 -79.70
C SER A 3 59.06 -28.55 -79.34
N VAL A 4 58.74 -28.40 -78.06
CA VAL A 4 57.41 -27.99 -77.61
C VAL A 4 57.56 -26.67 -76.85
N GLN A 5 57.11 -25.59 -77.48
CA GLN A 5 56.98 -24.26 -76.91
C GLN A 5 55.85 -24.20 -75.89
N ARG A 6 56.08 -23.46 -74.79
CA ARG A 6 55.05 -23.02 -73.84
C ARG A 6 54.24 -21.85 -74.40
N LYS A 7 52.94 -21.85 -74.16
CA LYS A 7 52.11 -20.64 -74.02
C LYS A 7 51.39 -20.71 -72.66
N PRO A 8 51.41 -19.66 -71.83
CA PRO A 8 50.56 -19.57 -70.64
C PRO A 8 49.22 -18.94 -71.04
N LEU A 9 48.10 -19.30 -70.41
CA LEU A 9 46.98 -18.36 -70.25
C LEU A 9 45.93 -18.84 -69.23
N LEU A 10 45.73 -17.98 -68.22
CA LEU A 10 44.50 -17.59 -67.52
C LEU A 10 43.66 -18.67 -66.82
N LEU A 11 43.88 -18.81 -65.52
CA LEU A 11 42.86 -19.25 -64.57
C LEU A 11 41.85 -18.11 -64.38
N LEU A 12 40.60 -18.30 -64.80
CA LEU A 12 39.47 -17.45 -64.43
C LEU A 12 39.17 -17.67 -62.94
N GLY A 13 39.55 -16.70 -62.10
CA GLY A 13 39.09 -16.60 -60.72
C GLY A 13 37.66 -16.04 -60.68
N LEU A 14 36.70 -16.88 -60.33
CA LEU A 14 35.31 -16.50 -60.08
C LEU A 14 35.23 -15.71 -58.76
N ILE A 15 35.06 -14.38 -58.82
CA ILE A 15 34.75 -13.57 -57.63
C ILE A 15 33.25 -13.66 -57.38
N ILE A 16 32.85 -14.49 -56.42
CA ILE A 16 31.49 -14.49 -55.87
C ILE A 16 31.45 -13.40 -54.80
N VAL A 17 30.82 -12.27 -55.11
CA VAL A 17 30.48 -11.23 -54.12
C VAL A 17 29.29 -11.73 -53.31
N TRP A 18 29.53 -12.16 -52.07
CA TRP A 18 28.46 -12.38 -51.10
C TRP A 18 28.00 -11.01 -50.56
N VAL A 19 26.87 -10.51 -51.07
CA VAL A 19 26.13 -9.45 -50.38
C VAL A 19 25.40 -10.10 -49.22
N MET A 20 25.99 -10.05 -48.03
CA MET A 20 25.32 -10.45 -46.80
C MET A 20 24.36 -9.33 -46.39
N VAL A 21 23.10 -9.43 -46.80
CA VAL A 21 22.02 -8.67 -46.17
C VAL A 21 21.78 -9.32 -44.80
N VAL A 22 22.36 -8.74 -43.75
CA VAL A 22 22.02 -9.11 -42.37
C VAL A 22 20.65 -8.50 -42.09
N ILE A 23 19.59 -9.28 -42.33
CA ILE A 23 18.29 -9.01 -41.73
C ILE A 23 18.47 -9.31 -40.24
N GLN A 24 18.61 -8.26 -39.43
CA GLN A 24 18.47 -8.38 -37.98
C GLN A 24 17.03 -8.81 -37.71
N GLY A 25 16.82 -10.13 -37.62
CA GLY A 25 15.62 -10.69 -37.04
C GLY A 25 15.59 -10.30 -35.58
N SER A 26 14.89 -9.21 -35.27
CA SER A 26 14.45 -8.91 -33.92
C SER A 26 13.64 -10.11 -33.44
N VAL A 27 14.24 -10.91 -32.57
CA VAL A 27 13.50 -11.86 -31.75
C VAL A 27 12.62 -10.98 -30.87
N ALA A 28 11.35 -10.84 -31.28
CA ALA A 28 10.34 -10.24 -30.45
C ALA A 28 10.32 -11.03 -29.14
N ARG A 29 10.91 -10.47 -28.08
CA ARG A 29 10.54 -10.86 -26.72
C ARG A 29 9.04 -10.68 -26.67
N GLY A 30 8.33 -11.77 -26.41
CA GLY A 30 6.88 -11.83 -26.51
C GLY A 30 6.29 -10.57 -25.88
N ALA A 31 5.46 -9.88 -26.67
CA ALA A 31 4.58 -8.85 -26.14
C ALA A 31 3.91 -9.47 -24.92
N ALA A 32 4.30 -9.00 -23.74
CA ALA A 32 3.56 -9.30 -22.53
C ALA A 32 2.12 -8.95 -22.87
N ASN A 33 1.24 -9.93 -22.70
CA ASN A 33 -0.18 -9.81 -22.97
C ASN A 33 -0.66 -8.56 -22.23
N GLN A 34 -0.78 -7.45 -22.94
CA GLN A 34 -1.16 -6.15 -22.41
C GLN A 34 -2.66 -6.27 -22.20
N GLN A 35 -3.04 -6.99 -21.14
CA GLN A 35 -4.36 -6.83 -20.59
C GLN A 35 -4.46 -5.35 -20.23
N ASP A 36 -5.43 -4.66 -20.80
CA ASP A 36 -5.89 -3.36 -20.34
C ASP A 36 -6.38 -3.53 -18.90
N ILE A 37 -5.46 -3.66 -17.95
CA ILE A 37 -5.75 -3.66 -16.53
C ILE A 37 -6.03 -2.19 -16.22
N THR A 38 -7.32 -1.84 -16.26
CA THR A 38 -7.77 -0.59 -15.67
C THR A 38 -7.46 -0.64 -14.18
N VAL A 39 -6.61 0.27 -13.72
CA VAL A 39 -6.28 0.36 -12.29
C VAL A 39 -7.48 0.89 -11.52
N ASN A 40 -7.88 0.18 -10.45
CA ASN A 40 -8.93 0.68 -9.55
C ASN A 40 -8.33 1.68 -8.55
N TYR A 41 -8.49 2.97 -8.83
CA TYR A 41 -8.01 4.04 -7.96
C TYR A 41 -8.84 4.23 -6.68
N ASP A 42 -9.92 3.48 -6.45
CA ASP A 42 -10.58 3.45 -5.14
C ASP A 42 -9.72 2.73 -4.09
N ILE A 43 -8.85 1.82 -4.53
CA ILE A 43 -8.01 0.99 -3.65
C ILE A 43 -6.51 1.20 -3.85
N TYR A 44 -6.09 1.89 -4.91
CA TYR A 44 -4.70 2.23 -5.19
C TYR A 44 -4.51 3.76 -5.26
N GLU A 45 -3.33 4.22 -4.85
CA GLU A 45 -2.90 5.59 -5.07
C GLU A 45 -2.72 5.86 -6.57
N GLN A 46 -3.19 7.02 -7.02
CA GLN A 46 -3.16 7.40 -8.44
C GLN A 46 -1.80 7.99 -8.85
N ASP A 47 -1.12 8.65 -7.92
CA ASP A 47 0.02 9.53 -8.17
C ASP A 47 1.31 9.03 -7.49
N VAL A 48 1.33 7.78 -7.02
CA VAL A 48 2.46 7.19 -6.33
C VAL A 48 2.70 5.74 -6.74
N VAL A 49 3.97 5.39 -6.92
CA VAL A 49 4.40 4.02 -7.21
C VAL A 49 5.60 3.61 -6.36
N LEU A 50 5.77 2.29 -6.14
CA LEU A 50 7.00 1.71 -5.62
C LEU A 50 7.77 1.05 -6.77
N ILE A 51 8.99 1.51 -6.98
CA ILE A 51 9.87 1.00 -8.03
C ILE A 51 10.88 0.07 -7.38
N GLU A 52 10.92 -1.16 -7.86
CA GLU A 52 11.91 -2.17 -7.52
C GLU A 52 12.92 -2.26 -8.66
N PHE A 53 14.16 -1.89 -8.36
CA PHE A 53 15.27 -1.96 -9.31
C PHE A 53 15.85 -3.37 -9.36
N ALA A 54 16.35 -3.77 -10.52
CA ALA A 54 16.93 -5.10 -10.74
C ALA A 54 18.02 -5.42 -9.71
N ASP A 55 18.11 -6.70 -9.32
CA ASP A 55 19.08 -7.19 -8.34
C ASP A 55 20.55 -6.96 -8.75
N SER A 56 20.80 -6.76 -10.05
CA SER A 56 22.12 -6.39 -10.60
C SER A 56 22.53 -4.94 -10.33
N GLU A 57 21.57 -4.10 -9.95
CA GLU A 57 21.77 -2.68 -9.74
C GLU A 57 22.00 -2.37 -8.25
N MET A 58 22.62 -1.23 -7.96
CA MET A 58 22.81 -0.74 -6.59
C MET A 58 22.26 0.66 -6.45
N VAL A 59 20.95 0.81 -6.73
CA VAL A 59 20.28 2.11 -6.71
C VAL A 59 20.03 2.57 -5.28
N ARG A 60 20.45 3.79 -4.96
CA ARG A 60 20.25 4.44 -3.65
C ARG A 60 19.73 5.85 -3.83
N LEU A 61 18.96 6.31 -2.85
CA LEU A 61 18.57 7.72 -2.80
C LEU A 61 19.73 8.55 -2.27
N ARG A 62 20.22 9.50 -3.07
CA ARG A 62 21.26 10.47 -2.70
C ARG A 62 20.84 11.82 -3.25
N ASP A 63 20.89 12.86 -2.41
CA ASP A 63 20.50 14.22 -2.79
C ASP A 63 19.11 14.32 -3.43
N GLY A 64 18.15 13.52 -2.93
CA GLY A 64 16.78 13.46 -3.44
C GLY A 64 16.60 12.75 -4.79
N ARG A 65 17.64 12.06 -5.30
CA ARG A 65 17.60 11.37 -6.59
C ARG A 65 18.09 9.92 -6.51
N PRO A 66 17.59 9.01 -7.36
CA PRO A 66 18.16 7.69 -7.52
C PRO A 66 19.57 7.79 -8.11
N GLN A 67 20.54 7.18 -7.45
CA GLN A 67 21.91 7.02 -7.96
C GLN A 67 22.29 5.56 -7.95
N ASN A 68 22.77 5.05 -9.08
CA ASN A 68 23.29 3.70 -9.15
C ASN A 68 24.76 3.67 -8.71
N LEU A 69 25.02 3.06 -7.55
CA LEU A 69 26.37 2.96 -6.99
C LEU A 69 27.20 1.84 -7.63
N ASN A 70 26.63 1.08 -8.58
CA ASN A 70 27.37 0.10 -9.34
C ASN A 70 28.18 0.77 -10.47
N GLN A 71 29.39 1.24 -10.15
CA GLN A 71 30.28 1.97 -11.07
C GLN A 71 30.77 1.14 -12.28
N SER A 72 30.46 -0.16 -12.34
CA SER A 72 30.99 -1.09 -13.35
C SER A 72 30.12 -1.26 -14.60
N ARG A 73 28.92 -0.65 -14.63
CA ARG A 73 28.04 -0.64 -15.82
C ARG A 73 27.92 0.77 -16.36
N ALA A 74 28.05 0.92 -17.69
CA ALA A 74 27.48 2.07 -18.38
C ALA A 74 26.01 2.19 -17.94
N ALA A 75 25.60 3.37 -17.51
CA ALA A 75 24.33 3.65 -16.87
C ALA A 75 23.16 3.45 -17.85
N LEU A 76 22.82 2.20 -18.16
CA LEU A 76 21.73 1.87 -19.06
C LEU A 76 20.42 2.28 -18.37
N GLY A 77 19.71 3.28 -18.90
CA GLY A 77 18.37 3.64 -18.47
C GLY A 77 18.26 4.60 -17.26
N THR A 78 19.36 5.14 -16.72
CA THR A 78 19.26 6.19 -15.68
C THR A 78 18.80 7.52 -16.25
N ASP A 79 19.25 7.89 -17.45
CA ASP A 79 18.86 9.16 -18.09
C ASP A 79 17.37 9.14 -18.48
N GLU A 80 16.89 7.99 -18.97
CA GLU A 80 15.46 7.77 -19.30
C GLU A 80 14.60 7.79 -18.03
N LEU A 81 15.08 7.15 -16.93
CA LEU A 81 14.41 7.23 -15.63
C LEU A 81 14.32 8.68 -15.13
N GLU A 82 15.41 9.43 -15.22
CA GLU A 82 15.44 10.84 -14.81
C GLU A 82 14.51 11.71 -15.65
N GLN A 83 14.42 11.46 -16.96
CA GLN A 83 13.50 12.17 -17.85
C GLN A 83 12.04 11.85 -17.54
N LEU A 84 11.69 10.57 -17.39
CA LEU A 84 10.33 10.13 -17.10
C LEU A 84 9.86 10.57 -15.70
N ALA A 85 10.77 10.60 -14.72
CA ALA A 85 10.48 11.03 -13.36
C ALA A 85 10.72 12.53 -13.12
N ALA A 86 10.99 13.31 -14.17
CA ALA A 86 11.30 14.73 -14.05
C ALA A 86 10.12 15.50 -13.44
N GLY A 87 10.35 16.13 -12.28
CA GLY A 87 9.31 16.84 -11.51
C GLY A 87 8.59 15.98 -10.49
N GLY A 88 8.90 14.68 -10.39
CA GLY A 88 8.47 13.81 -9.30
C GLY A 88 9.39 13.90 -8.07
N GLU A 89 8.95 13.32 -6.96
CA GLU A 89 9.69 13.29 -5.69
C GLU A 89 10.05 11.86 -5.29
N TRP A 90 11.32 11.62 -4.96
CA TRP A 90 11.83 10.30 -4.59
C TRP A 90 12.00 10.15 -3.09
N GLN A 91 11.54 9.02 -2.55
CA GLN A 91 11.59 8.71 -1.12
C GLN A 91 12.03 7.27 -0.87
N ARG A 92 12.68 7.03 0.29
CA ARG A 92 12.90 5.67 0.78
C ARG A 92 11.58 5.12 1.35
N PRO A 93 11.18 3.90 0.99
CA PRO A 93 9.96 3.29 1.52
C PRO A 93 10.13 2.76 2.97
N TYR A 94 11.36 2.77 3.51
CA TYR A 94 11.68 2.19 4.82
C TYR A 94 12.41 3.18 5.73
N THR A 95 12.02 3.22 6.99
CA THR A 95 12.67 4.03 8.04
C THR A 95 13.97 3.39 8.54
N LEU A 96 14.13 2.07 8.42
CA LEU A 96 15.37 1.37 8.78
C LEU A 96 16.56 1.83 7.92
N SER A 97 17.75 1.87 8.52
CA SER A 97 18.97 2.26 7.81
C SER A 97 19.35 1.24 6.73
N GLU A 98 20.05 1.68 5.68
CA GLU A 98 20.50 0.80 4.60
C GLU A 98 21.36 -0.36 5.13
N ALA A 99 22.24 -0.08 6.09
CA ALA A 99 23.09 -1.08 6.74
C ALA A 99 22.26 -2.12 7.51
N LYS A 100 21.19 -1.70 8.20
CA LYS A 100 20.32 -2.63 8.94
C LYS A 100 19.56 -3.56 7.98
N LEU A 101 19.01 -3.02 6.89
CA LEU A 101 18.32 -3.80 5.86
C LEU A 101 19.26 -4.80 5.19
N GLU A 102 20.50 -4.39 4.91
CA GLU A 102 21.51 -5.29 4.33
C GLU A 102 21.92 -6.41 5.30
N ALA A 103 22.11 -6.08 6.58
CA ALA A 103 22.39 -7.08 7.60
C ALA A 103 21.23 -8.08 7.76
N MET A 104 19.97 -7.61 7.70
CA MET A 104 18.79 -8.49 7.73
C MET A 104 18.77 -9.44 6.52
N ARG A 105 19.09 -8.93 5.32
CA ARG A 105 19.18 -9.74 4.10
C ARG A 105 20.25 -10.82 4.25
N ILE A 106 21.49 -10.45 4.57
CA ILE A 106 22.61 -11.39 4.73
C ILE A 106 22.28 -12.48 5.76
N ASN A 107 21.75 -12.09 6.92
CA ASN A 107 21.36 -13.04 7.97
C ASN A 107 20.22 -13.96 7.52
N GLY A 108 19.22 -13.43 6.81
CA GLY A 108 18.10 -14.22 6.32
C GLY A 108 18.52 -15.22 5.24
N GLU A 109 19.39 -14.81 4.31
CA GLU A 109 19.92 -15.70 3.27
C GLU A 109 20.79 -16.81 3.87
N ALA A 110 21.67 -16.47 4.81
CA ALA A 110 22.51 -17.45 5.51
C ALA A 110 21.68 -18.50 6.28
N ARG A 111 20.53 -18.11 6.85
CA ARG A 111 19.66 -19.00 7.63
C ARG A 111 18.72 -19.83 6.77
N THR A 112 18.31 -19.31 5.62
CA THR A 112 17.30 -19.96 4.77
C THR A 112 17.88 -20.68 3.57
N GLY A 113 19.12 -20.37 3.17
CA GLY A 113 19.73 -20.85 1.93
C GLY A 113 19.06 -20.31 0.66
N ARG A 114 18.20 -19.30 0.79
CA ARG A 114 17.46 -18.68 -0.32
C ARG A 114 17.91 -17.23 -0.48
N GLN A 115 17.98 -16.76 -1.71
CA GLN A 115 18.15 -15.33 -1.99
C GLN A 115 16.93 -14.55 -1.49
N LEU A 116 17.16 -13.44 -0.82
CA LEU A 116 16.11 -12.56 -0.30
C LEU A 116 16.03 -11.25 -1.11
N PRO A 117 14.85 -10.61 -1.18
CA PRO A 117 14.70 -9.33 -1.85
C PRO A 117 15.67 -8.27 -1.30
N ARG A 118 16.28 -7.50 -2.20
CA ARG A 118 17.13 -6.36 -1.84
C ARG A 118 16.27 -5.13 -1.52
N LEU A 119 15.80 -5.01 -0.28
CA LEU A 119 14.95 -3.89 0.13
C LEU A 119 15.59 -2.50 -0.07
N ASN A 120 16.93 -2.42 -0.06
CA ASN A 120 17.63 -1.17 -0.40
C ASN A 120 17.54 -0.76 -1.88
N ASN A 121 17.11 -1.66 -2.77
CA ASN A 121 16.89 -1.41 -4.20
C ASN A 121 15.42 -1.06 -4.51
N ARG A 122 14.70 -0.49 -3.55
CA ARG A 122 13.32 -0.06 -3.73
C ARG A 122 13.17 1.41 -3.36
N LEU A 123 12.56 2.19 -4.24
CA LEU A 123 12.26 3.60 -4.00
C LEU A 123 10.80 3.90 -4.29
N ARG A 124 10.20 4.79 -3.51
CA ARG A 124 8.89 5.36 -3.80
C ARG A 124 9.08 6.61 -4.66
N LEU A 125 8.25 6.74 -5.68
CA LEU A 125 8.19 7.93 -6.52
C LEU A 125 6.78 8.53 -6.39
N GLN A 126 6.71 9.76 -5.88
CA GLN A 126 5.59 10.64 -6.15
C GLN A 126 5.70 11.07 -7.61
N LEU A 127 4.71 10.72 -8.41
CA LEU A 127 4.72 10.89 -9.86
C LEU A 127 4.69 12.38 -10.24
N PRO A 128 5.34 12.76 -11.35
CA PRO A 128 5.21 14.10 -11.89
C PRO A 128 3.76 14.39 -12.31
N ALA A 129 3.38 15.67 -12.27
CA ALA A 129 2.05 16.09 -12.67
C ALA A 129 1.73 15.63 -14.11
N GLY A 130 0.58 14.98 -14.28
CA GLY A 130 0.13 14.47 -15.58
C GLY A 130 0.47 13.02 -15.88
N MET A 131 1.27 12.35 -15.04
CA MET A 131 1.51 10.90 -15.11
C MET A 131 0.74 10.19 -13.99
N ASP A 132 -0.02 9.15 -14.33
CA ASP A 132 -0.70 8.31 -13.34
C ASP A 132 0.04 6.98 -13.10
N ALA A 133 -0.36 6.24 -12.07
CA ALA A 133 0.29 5.01 -11.67
C ALA A 133 0.19 3.90 -12.74
N GLN A 134 -0.87 3.89 -13.55
CA GLN A 134 -1.00 2.93 -14.66
C GLN A 134 0.03 3.24 -15.76
N GLU A 135 0.15 4.49 -16.17
CA GLU A 135 1.15 4.95 -17.14
C GLU A 135 2.57 4.70 -16.60
N ALA A 136 2.83 5.01 -15.33
CA ALA A 136 4.12 4.77 -14.68
C ALA A 136 4.50 3.28 -14.68
N VAL A 137 3.55 2.37 -14.46
CA VAL A 137 3.80 0.92 -14.53
C VAL A 137 4.26 0.51 -15.93
N VAL A 138 3.68 1.09 -16.98
CA VAL A 138 4.06 0.78 -18.36
C VAL A 138 5.41 1.41 -18.72
N LEU A 139 5.57 2.72 -18.52
CA LEU A 139 6.75 3.46 -18.95
C LEU A 139 7.98 3.08 -18.14
N LEU A 140 7.91 3.20 -16.80
CA LEU A 140 9.05 2.93 -15.93
C LEU A 140 9.35 1.43 -15.85
N GLY A 141 8.31 0.58 -15.91
CA GLY A 141 8.46 -0.88 -15.92
C GLY A 141 9.11 -1.46 -17.17
N SER A 142 9.18 -0.67 -18.26
CA SER A 142 9.89 -1.04 -19.48
C SER A 142 11.41 -0.81 -19.42
N LEU A 143 11.88 -0.04 -18.44
CA LEU A 143 13.29 0.33 -18.31
C LEU A 143 14.14 -0.88 -17.88
N PRO A 144 15.32 -1.13 -18.50
CA PRO A 144 16.15 -2.29 -18.16
C PRO A 144 16.63 -2.36 -16.70
N ILE A 145 16.70 -1.22 -16.01
CA ILE A 145 17.10 -1.13 -14.60
C ILE A 145 15.95 -1.41 -13.63
N VAL A 146 14.71 -1.39 -14.10
CA VAL A 146 13.52 -1.63 -13.29
C VAL A 146 13.15 -3.10 -13.41
N GLN A 147 13.07 -3.78 -12.26
CA GLN A 147 12.55 -5.13 -12.18
C GLN A 147 11.02 -5.14 -12.19
N LYS A 148 10.42 -4.22 -11.44
CA LYS A 148 8.97 -4.10 -11.33
C LYS A 148 8.56 -2.72 -10.79
N VAL A 149 7.44 -2.22 -11.28
CA VAL A 149 6.71 -1.10 -10.67
C VAL A 149 5.48 -1.67 -9.98
N HIS A 150 5.30 -1.34 -8.71
CA HIS A 150 4.17 -1.79 -7.90
C HIS A 150 3.24 -0.59 -7.67
N LEU A 151 1.95 -0.80 -7.89
CA LEU A 151 0.90 0.11 -7.43
C LEU A 151 0.90 0.14 -5.90
N ILE A 152 0.67 1.31 -5.31
CA ILE A 152 0.58 1.44 -3.86
C ILE A 152 -0.88 1.34 -3.44
N PRO A 153 -1.28 0.34 -2.64
CA PRO A 153 -2.61 0.30 -2.07
C PRO A 153 -2.83 1.51 -1.18
N LYS A 154 -4.01 2.11 -1.26
CA LYS A 154 -4.47 3.06 -0.25
C LYS A 154 -4.56 2.35 1.11
N PRO A 155 -4.29 3.05 2.22
CA PRO A 155 -4.58 2.52 3.54
C PRO A 155 -6.04 2.05 3.58
N VAL A 156 -6.25 0.79 3.94
CA VAL A 156 -7.61 0.29 4.15
C VAL A 156 -8.19 1.04 5.34
N ALA A 157 -9.39 1.59 5.19
CA ALA A 157 -10.11 2.16 6.31
C ALA A 157 -10.19 1.09 7.41
N THR A 158 -9.96 1.50 8.67
CA THR A 158 -10.15 0.59 9.80
C THR A 158 -11.57 0.02 9.72
N PRO A 159 -11.74 -1.31 9.77
CA PRO A 159 -13.07 -1.90 9.69
C PRO A 159 -13.91 -1.34 10.84
N LEU A 160 -15.09 -0.81 10.52
CA LEU A 160 -16.07 -0.50 11.55
C LEU A 160 -16.51 -1.81 12.20
N THR A 161 -16.72 -1.78 13.51
CA THR A 161 -17.28 -2.93 14.22
C THR A 161 -18.74 -3.15 13.82
N LEU A 162 -19.32 -4.29 14.18
CA LEU A 162 -20.75 -4.55 13.99
C LEU A 162 -21.60 -3.56 14.80
N ASP A 163 -22.87 -3.39 14.42
CA ASP A 163 -23.87 -2.66 15.22
C ASP A 163 -24.39 -3.52 16.39
N TYR A 164 -23.75 -3.44 17.55
CA TYR A 164 -24.13 -4.24 18.71
C TYR A 164 -25.49 -3.86 19.31
N SER A 165 -26.15 -2.80 18.82
CA SER A 165 -27.47 -2.37 19.30
C SER A 165 -28.63 -3.20 18.76
N VAL A 166 -28.39 -3.97 17.67
CA VAL A 166 -29.37 -4.80 16.98
C VAL A 166 -29.13 -6.28 17.27
N ALA A 167 -30.16 -6.99 17.75
CA ALA A 167 -30.08 -8.44 17.98
C ALA A 167 -29.86 -9.20 16.67
N GLY A 168 -28.83 -10.06 16.61
CA GLY A 168 -28.60 -11.01 15.52
C GLY A 168 -27.90 -10.45 14.26
N ASN A 169 -27.13 -9.37 14.39
CA ASN A 169 -26.40 -8.79 13.26
C ASN A 169 -25.00 -9.39 13.02
N ASP A 170 -24.61 -10.46 13.72
CA ASP A 170 -23.32 -11.11 13.54
C ASP A 170 -23.40 -12.27 12.55
N THR A 171 -22.94 -12.03 11.32
CA THR A 171 -22.25 -13.05 10.49
C THR A 171 -22.95 -14.41 10.22
N GLY A 172 -24.26 -14.54 10.43
CA GLY A 172 -25.00 -15.78 10.20
C GLY A 172 -25.02 -16.77 11.38
N ASN A 173 -24.64 -16.35 12.59
CA ASN A 173 -24.97 -17.08 13.81
C ASN A 173 -26.15 -16.39 14.50
N PRO A 174 -27.18 -17.12 14.95
CA PRO A 174 -28.21 -16.52 15.77
C PRO A 174 -27.63 -16.23 17.16
N VAL A 175 -27.14 -15.00 17.37
CA VAL A 175 -26.92 -14.49 18.73
C VAL A 175 -28.26 -14.47 19.45
N VAL A 176 -28.36 -15.33 20.46
CA VAL A 176 -29.58 -15.55 21.26
C VAL A 176 -29.80 -14.42 22.29
N ASP A 177 -28.89 -13.45 22.35
CA ASP A 177 -28.92 -12.34 23.29
C ASP A 177 -28.27 -11.07 22.70
N PRO A 178 -29.01 -9.97 22.44
CA PRO A 178 -28.38 -8.74 21.97
C PRO A 178 -27.27 -8.29 22.93
N TYR A 179 -26.12 -7.93 22.37
CA TYR A 179 -24.93 -7.52 23.13
C TYR A 179 -25.19 -6.38 24.14
N GLN A 180 -26.30 -5.64 23.99
CA GLN A 180 -26.77 -4.60 24.92
C GLN A 180 -28.08 -4.94 25.64
N GLY A 181 -28.24 -6.17 26.13
CA GLY A 181 -29.47 -6.60 26.83
C GLY A 181 -29.81 -5.84 28.12
N TYR A 182 -28.91 -4.99 28.64
CA TYR A 182 -29.21 -4.05 29.73
C TYR A 182 -30.19 -2.94 29.31
N LEU A 183 -30.35 -2.69 28.01
CA LEU A 183 -31.31 -1.73 27.46
C LEU A 183 -32.75 -2.27 27.43
N ASP A 184 -32.94 -3.58 27.54
CA ASP A 184 -34.24 -4.24 27.46
C ASP A 184 -35.05 -4.06 28.76
N ALA A 185 -36.32 -4.47 28.75
CA ALA A 185 -37.16 -4.40 29.93
C ALA A 185 -36.65 -5.29 31.10
N ALA A 186 -37.12 -4.97 32.31
CA ALA A 186 -36.93 -5.81 33.49
C ALA A 186 -37.42 -7.26 33.22
N PRO A 187 -36.80 -8.29 33.83
CA PRO A 187 -35.86 -8.22 34.94
C PRO A 187 -34.38 -8.03 34.55
N LYS A 188 -34.06 -8.03 33.25
CA LYS A 188 -32.67 -8.03 32.79
C LYS A 188 -32.09 -6.63 32.58
N GLY A 189 -32.90 -5.68 32.13
CA GLY A 189 -32.47 -4.32 31.84
C GLY A 189 -33.36 -3.25 32.44
N LEU A 190 -33.13 -2.03 31.97
CA LEU A 190 -33.75 -0.79 32.48
C LEU A 190 -34.83 -0.19 31.57
N ASP A 191 -35.22 -0.91 30.52
CA ASP A 191 -36.26 -0.53 29.55
C ASP A 191 -35.98 0.78 28.80
N ALA A 192 -34.70 1.04 28.48
CA ALA A 192 -34.27 2.20 27.69
C ALA A 192 -34.94 2.22 26.31
N ARG A 193 -35.12 1.04 25.69
CA ARG A 193 -35.77 0.91 24.38
C ARG A 193 -37.22 1.37 24.39
N TYR A 194 -37.92 1.25 25.51
CA TYR A 194 -39.24 1.84 25.68
C TYR A 194 -39.15 3.35 25.86
N ALA A 195 -38.22 3.83 26.70
CA ALA A 195 -38.00 5.26 26.92
C ALA A 195 -37.77 6.02 25.61
N TRP A 196 -36.97 5.48 24.69
CA TRP A 196 -36.69 6.10 23.38
C TRP A 196 -37.93 6.31 22.49
N GLN A 197 -39.06 5.65 22.78
CA GLN A 197 -40.33 5.87 22.07
C GLN A 197 -41.07 7.11 22.59
N ILE A 198 -40.62 7.68 23.70
CA ILE A 198 -41.17 8.88 24.33
C ILE A 198 -40.29 10.07 23.95
N PRO A 199 -40.85 11.22 23.51
CA PRO A 199 -40.04 12.40 23.19
C PRO A 199 -39.10 12.79 24.33
N GLY A 200 -37.80 12.90 24.03
CA GLY A 200 -36.74 13.21 25.00
C GLY A 200 -36.26 12.03 25.85
N GLY A 201 -36.82 10.82 25.66
CA GLY A 201 -36.39 9.63 26.38
C GLY A 201 -35.04 9.07 25.96
N ASP A 202 -34.46 9.60 24.87
CA ASP A 202 -33.07 9.41 24.44
C ASP A 202 -32.09 10.40 25.09
N GLY A 203 -32.56 11.27 25.98
CA GLY A 203 -31.76 12.30 26.63
C GLY A 203 -31.68 13.63 25.88
N PHE A 204 -32.42 13.80 24.77
CA PHE A 204 -32.36 15.03 23.98
C PHE A 204 -32.54 16.31 24.83
N GLY A 205 -31.54 17.19 24.75
CA GLY A 205 -31.51 18.46 25.48
C GLY A 205 -31.04 18.36 26.94
N VAL A 206 -30.50 17.21 27.35
CA VAL A 206 -29.91 16.98 28.68
C VAL A 206 -28.41 16.82 28.55
N SER A 207 -27.63 17.62 29.27
CA SER A 207 -26.18 17.41 29.35
C SER A 207 -25.83 16.42 30.46
N VAL A 208 -25.04 15.40 30.12
CA VAL A 208 -24.47 14.45 31.08
C VAL A 208 -22.98 14.77 31.26
N CYS A 209 -22.54 14.88 32.51
CA CYS A 209 -21.13 15.02 32.85
C CYS A 209 -20.65 13.74 33.51
N ASP A 210 -19.77 13.03 32.83
CA ASP A 210 -19.10 11.84 33.32
C ASP A 210 -17.70 12.19 33.85
N VAL A 211 -17.32 11.65 35.01
CA VAL A 211 -16.04 11.95 35.67
C VAL A 211 -15.24 10.67 35.75
N GLU A 212 -14.33 10.51 34.80
CA GLU A 212 -13.54 9.30 34.62
C GLU A 212 -12.04 9.53 34.90
N TYR A 213 -11.35 8.42 35.16
CA TYR A 213 -9.90 8.41 35.39
C TYR A 213 -9.11 8.63 34.08
N ASP A 214 -9.55 7.99 32.99
CA ASP A 214 -9.02 8.11 31.62
C ASP A 214 -10.06 7.61 30.60
N TYR A 215 -9.93 7.98 29.33
CA TYR A 215 -10.80 7.55 28.23
C TYR A 215 -10.11 7.74 26.87
N ASN A 216 -10.53 6.96 25.88
CA ASN A 216 -10.06 7.08 24.51
C ASN A 216 -10.84 8.18 23.77
N ALA A 217 -10.31 9.39 23.75
CA ALA A 217 -10.91 10.53 23.04
C ALA A 217 -10.97 10.36 21.52
N ASP A 218 -10.18 9.43 20.96
CA ASP A 218 -10.13 9.10 19.53
C ASP A 218 -11.00 7.87 19.19
N HIS A 219 -11.83 7.38 20.13
CA HIS A 219 -12.70 6.23 19.89
C HIS A 219 -13.79 6.58 18.87
N ALA A 220 -13.88 5.80 17.78
CA ALA A 220 -14.76 6.11 16.64
C ALA A 220 -16.25 6.31 17.01
N ASP A 221 -16.71 5.58 18.03
CA ASP A 221 -18.10 5.59 18.50
C ASP A 221 -18.39 6.62 19.61
N ILE A 222 -17.36 7.36 20.06
CA ILE A 222 -17.47 8.45 21.06
C ILE A 222 -17.15 9.77 20.35
N ASN A 223 -18.07 10.21 19.50
CA ASN A 223 -17.87 11.35 18.60
C ASN A 223 -18.76 12.57 18.93
N ASN A 224 -19.59 12.46 19.97
CA ASN A 224 -20.54 13.45 20.45
C ASN A 224 -20.20 13.98 21.86
N VAL A 225 -19.02 13.65 22.40
CA VAL A 225 -18.61 14.05 23.75
C VAL A 225 -17.69 15.28 23.68
N THR A 226 -17.96 16.26 24.54
CA THR A 226 -17.01 17.36 24.78
C THR A 226 -16.07 17.00 25.91
N PHE A 227 -14.80 16.81 25.60
CA PHE A 227 -13.79 16.49 26.60
C PHE A 227 -13.35 17.75 27.35
N VAL A 228 -13.49 17.71 28.68
CA VAL A 228 -13.09 18.79 29.57
C VAL A 228 -11.94 18.29 30.45
N GLY A 229 -10.75 18.84 30.24
CA GLY A 229 -9.52 18.41 30.93
C GLY A 229 -8.69 17.43 30.10
N ASP A 230 -7.56 17.01 30.66
CA ASP A 230 -6.64 16.01 30.10
C ASP A 230 -6.45 14.92 31.16
N PRO A 231 -7.49 14.09 31.42
CA PRO A 231 -7.40 13.03 32.41
C PRO A 231 -6.33 12.05 31.95
N LYS A 232 -5.34 11.84 32.82
CA LYS A 232 -4.26 10.88 32.66
C LYS A 232 -4.11 10.21 34.01
N ASP A 233 -4.69 9.03 34.17
CA ASP A 233 -4.49 8.26 35.39
C ASP A 233 -3.40 7.19 35.22
N PRO A 234 -2.24 7.32 35.87
CA PRO A 234 -1.30 6.21 36.02
C PRO A 234 -1.66 5.42 37.30
N PRO A 235 -2.32 4.25 37.21
CA PRO A 235 -1.78 3.06 36.52
C PRO A 235 -2.78 2.23 35.67
N PHE A 236 -3.98 2.73 35.36
CA PHE A 236 -5.02 1.99 34.64
C PHE A 236 -5.05 2.34 33.14
N ASP A 237 -5.76 1.55 32.34
CA ASP A 237 -5.98 1.84 30.92
C ASP A 237 -7.25 2.68 30.70
N ASP A 238 -7.45 3.13 29.46
CA ASP A 238 -8.56 3.98 29.03
C ASP A 238 -9.88 3.21 28.79
N ASN A 239 -9.89 1.88 28.97
CA ASN A 239 -11.03 1.05 28.59
C ASN A 239 -12.25 1.29 29.48
N HIS A 240 -12.05 1.55 30.78
CA HIS A 240 -13.16 1.74 31.73
C HIS A 240 -14.00 2.96 31.35
N GLY A 241 -13.38 4.15 31.28
CA GLY A 241 -14.09 5.38 30.95
C GLY A 241 -14.66 5.33 29.53
N THR A 242 -13.92 4.75 28.58
CA THR A 242 -14.43 4.52 27.22
C THR A 242 -15.71 3.67 27.23
N ALA A 243 -15.77 2.61 28.03
CA ALA A 243 -16.95 1.75 28.12
C ALA A 243 -18.13 2.45 28.80
N VAL A 244 -17.90 3.23 29.86
CA VAL A 244 -18.94 4.01 30.56
C VAL A 244 -19.52 5.06 29.62
N LEU A 245 -18.68 5.83 28.94
CA LEU A 245 -19.09 6.80 27.92
C LEU A 245 -19.91 6.13 26.80
N GLY A 246 -19.49 4.95 26.32
CA GLY A 246 -20.27 4.18 25.34
C GLY A 246 -21.64 3.73 25.84
N MET A 247 -21.75 3.28 27.09
CA MET A 247 -23.04 2.91 27.70
C MET A 247 -23.98 4.11 27.88
N ILE A 248 -23.44 5.29 28.19
CA ILE A 248 -24.23 6.51 28.38
C ILE A 248 -24.62 7.09 27.02
N GLY A 249 -23.64 7.40 26.17
CA GLY A 249 -23.80 8.29 25.02
C GLY A 249 -23.26 7.76 23.70
N GLY A 250 -22.95 6.45 23.60
CA GLY A 250 -22.57 5.82 22.33
C GLY A 250 -23.56 6.18 21.20
N ALA A 251 -23.03 6.62 20.07
CA ALA A 251 -23.83 7.26 19.03
C ALA A 251 -24.76 6.27 18.31
N ASP A 252 -25.96 6.71 17.94
CA ASP A 252 -26.86 5.92 17.08
C ASP A 252 -26.46 6.05 15.59
N ASN A 253 -25.40 5.33 15.19
CA ASN A 253 -24.74 5.51 13.88
C ASN A 253 -24.62 4.23 13.03
N GLY A 254 -25.17 3.11 13.50
CA GLY A 254 -25.17 1.83 12.76
C GLY A 254 -23.88 1.02 12.87
N TYR A 255 -23.02 1.30 13.86
CA TYR A 255 -21.93 0.44 14.31
C TYR A 255 -21.71 0.64 15.81
N GLY A 256 -20.89 -0.19 16.45
CA GLY A 256 -20.55 0.01 17.85
C GLY A 256 -21.74 -0.25 18.77
N VAL A 257 -21.97 0.63 19.75
CA VAL A 257 -23.04 0.51 20.74
C VAL A 257 -23.95 1.73 20.69
N ARG A 258 -25.24 1.54 21.00
CA ARG A 258 -26.17 2.65 21.20
C ARG A 258 -26.30 2.97 22.70
N GLY A 259 -25.87 4.15 23.12
CA GLY A 259 -25.94 4.59 24.52
C GLY A 259 -27.36 4.70 25.04
N ILE A 260 -27.56 4.61 26.36
CA ILE A 260 -28.86 4.79 27.03
C ILE A 260 -29.46 6.16 26.71
N ALA A 261 -28.61 7.20 26.68
CA ALA A 261 -28.94 8.58 26.40
C ALA A 261 -28.17 9.09 25.17
N TYR A 262 -28.24 8.35 24.05
CA TYR A 262 -27.51 8.68 22.82
C TYR A 262 -27.87 10.04 22.20
N GLY A 263 -28.99 10.67 22.61
CA GLY A 263 -29.42 11.99 22.17
C GLY A 263 -29.02 13.14 23.07
N ALA A 264 -28.36 12.86 24.21
CA ALA A 264 -27.85 13.85 25.16
C ALA A 264 -26.78 14.78 24.56
#